data_AF-A0A9N8GWB3-F1
#
_entry.id   AF-A0A9N8GWB3-F1
#
_cell.length_a   1.000
_cell.length_b   1.000
_cell.length_c   1.000
_cell.angle_alpha   90.00
_cell.angle_beta   90.00
_cell.angle_gamma   90.00
#
_symmetry.space_group_name_H-M   'P 1'
#
loop_
_entity.id
_entity.type
_entity.pdbx_description
1 polymer ?
#
loop_
_entity_poly.entity_id
_entity_poly.type
_entity_poly.pdbx_seq_one_letter_code
_entity_poly.pdbx_strand_id
1 'polypeptide(L)'
;MAFVDFDTTHLKEDPGLFWRAVSAAGAPADRDEWVRLCLALGCWASLCGEDGLAAIEAWSTRHGRGENRHRQQYRSFLKGDLDTFAAQAFLNFSGVEWRNGRASVQSDVDRAERLRLSREATAKAKAERDKKGDAAARAAVKLLAKGGDPASTPYWRKKTALAAAGGVQLPALSTDLGVGGMFRSFDPRAYWSDCLLIPVYKFDAARQLYVDGLEAICGRCSAEGSQLTGSKFSPAGTRKQGGFYPMPGFMDVLDGSPHAPYSPLFVCEGFATAFALHHLSRGKVAVCAAFSIAGFGSCVASLRRFWPDVEVMLVPDAGEAYRLAHKAAYGDDREPVPTIPGASVVSFDGLNRFEPRDNLDWFDVLVEEGEDRARELLRYAVRHARLERG
;
A
#
# COMPACT_ATOMS: atom_id res chain seq x y z
N MET A 1 16.58 8.06 20.01
CA MET A 1 15.83 9.29 20.38
C MET A 1 14.95 8.87 21.53
N ALA A 2 15.15 9.41 22.73
CA ALA A 2 14.38 9.01 23.91
C ALA A 2 12.90 9.39 23.70
N PHE A 3 11.99 8.45 23.96
CA PHE A 3 10.56 8.72 23.99
C PHE A 3 10.30 9.64 25.17
N VAL A 4 9.78 10.85 24.91
CA VAL A 4 9.37 11.77 25.96
C VAL A 4 7.88 11.51 26.18
N ASP A 5 7.54 10.91 27.32
CA ASP A 5 6.15 10.80 27.77
C ASP A 5 5.53 12.20 27.89
N PHE A 6 4.24 12.31 27.58
CA PHE A 6 3.48 13.54 27.83
C PHE A 6 3.60 13.89 29.31
N ASP A 7 4.29 14.98 29.63
CA ASP A 7 4.43 15.44 31.00
C ASP A 7 3.05 15.84 31.51
N THR A 8 2.49 15.10 32.46
CA THR A 8 1.17 15.37 33.06
C THR A 8 1.27 16.23 34.34
N THR A 9 2.46 16.67 34.74
CA THR A 9 2.64 17.46 35.97
C THR A 9 1.91 18.80 35.92
N HIS A 10 1.77 19.41 34.74
CA HIS A 10 0.99 20.63 34.54
C HIS A 10 -0.48 20.48 34.93
N LEU A 11 -1.04 19.26 34.89
CA LEU A 11 -2.42 19.01 35.32
C LEU A 11 -2.63 19.37 36.80
N LYS A 12 -1.57 19.31 37.62
CA LYS A 12 -1.58 19.68 39.04
C LYS A 12 -1.01 21.07 39.28
N GLU A 13 0.05 21.43 38.56
CA GLU A 13 0.87 22.62 38.86
C GLU A 13 0.40 23.87 38.10
N ASP A 14 -0.29 23.72 36.97
CA ASP A 14 -0.76 24.84 36.16
C ASP A 14 -2.05 24.51 35.38
N PRO A 15 -3.21 24.50 36.07
CA PRO A 15 -4.50 24.20 35.45
C PRO A 15 -4.86 25.12 34.27
N GLY A 16 -4.25 26.31 34.19
CA GLY A 16 -4.48 27.27 33.11
C GLY A 16 -3.68 26.99 31.83
N LEU A 17 -2.74 26.03 31.83
CA LEU A 17 -1.88 25.76 30.67
C LEU A 17 -2.68 25.36 29.43
N PHE A 18 -3.71 24.54 29.62
CA PHE A 18 -4.58 24.06 28.54
C PHE A 18 -5.20 25.24 27.76
N TRP A 19 -5.94 26.11 28.45
CA TRP A 19 -6.60 27.23 27.79
C TRP A 19 -5.62 28.31 27.29
N ARG A 20 -4.44 28.46 27.89
CA ARG A 20 -3.38 29.32 27.35
C ARG A 20 -2.77 28.76 26.07
N ALA A 21 -2.55 27.45 25.97
CA ALA A 21 -2.10 26.79 24.74
C ALA A 21 -3.17 26.86 23.64
N VAL A 22 -4.44 26.58 23.97
CA VAL A 22 -5.57 26.80 23.06
C VAL A 22 -5.59 28.26 22.61
N SER A 23 -5.34 29.20 23.51
CA SER A 23 -5.31 30.63 23.18
C SER A 23 -4.11 31.04 22.32
N ALA A 24 -2.94 30.45 22.49
CA ALA A 24 -1.74 30.78 21.73
C ALA A 24 -1.68 30.10 20.35
N ALA A 25 -2.35 28.96 20.20
CA ALA A 25 -2.30 28.17 18.97
C ALA A 25 -2.82 28.93 17.74
N GLY A 26 -1.94 29.15 16.76
CA GLY A 26 -2.29 29.69 15.44
C GLY A 26 -3.15 28.74 14.60
N ALA A 27 -3.34 29.06 13.32
CA ALA A 27 -4.00 28.19 12.37
C ALA A 27 -2.97 27.42 11.52
N PRO A 28 -3.01 26.08 11.43
CA PRO A 28 -2.22 25.35 10.45
C PRO A 28 -2.63 25.73 9.02
N ALA A 29 -1.67 25.69 8.10
CA ALA A 29 -1.89 26.00 6.68
C ALA A 29 -2.76 24.92 6.00
N ASP A 30 -2.67 23.68 6.46
CA ASP A 30 -3.31 22.52 5.87
C ASP A 30 -4.59 22.08 6.60
N ARG A 31 -5.50 21.41 5.88
CA ARG A 31 -6.78 20.92 6.43
C ARG A 31 -6.63 19.60 7.16
N ASP A 32 -5.76 18.71 6.70
CA ASP A 32 -5.52 17.42 7.35
C ASP A 32 -4.76 17.60 8.67
N GLU A 33 -3.81 18.54 8.70
CA GLU A 33 -3.12 18.98 9.92
C GLU A 33 -4.10 19.61 10.92
N TRP A 34 -5.06 20.40 10.45
CA TRP A 34 -6.14 20.94 11.30
C TRP A 34 -6.95 19.82 11.96
N VAL A 35 -7.37 18.81 11.19
CA VAL A 35 -8.11 17.66 11.71
C VAL A 35 -7.31 16.89 12.75
N ARG A 36 -6.02 16.65 12.50
CA ARG A 36 -5.12 15.99 13.48
C ARG A 36 -4.97 16.80 14.77
N LEU A 37 -4.92 18.13 14.67
CA LEU A 37 -4.83 19.01 15.83
C LEU A 37 -6.14 19.08 16.62
N CYS A 38 -7.31 18.97 15.96
CA CYS A 38 -8.58 18.83 16.67
C CYS A 38 -8.65 17.53 17.50
N LEU A 39 -8.15 16.42 16.95
CA LEU A 39 -8.01 15.14 17.67
C LEU A 39 -7.10 15.30 18.90
N ALA A 40 -5.89 15.85 18.69
CA ALA A 40 -4.92 16.11 19.74
C ALA A 40 -5.47 17.00 20.86
N LEU A 41 -6.20 18.06 20.49
CA LEU A 41 -6.88 18.97 21.43
C LEU A 41 -7.96 18.24 22.24
N GLY A 42 -8.76 17.39 21.59
CA GLY A 42 -9.77 16.57 22.25
C GLY A 42 -9.17 15.62 23.29
N CYS A 43 -8.10 14.91 22.93
CA CYS A 43 -7.38 14.03 23.85
C CYS A 43 -6.83 14.79 25.06
N TRP A 44 -6.24 15.97 24.84
CA TRP A 44 -5.71 16.78 25.95
C TRP A 44 -6.83 17.33 26.84
N ALA A 45 -7.95 17.78 26.26
CA ALA A 45 -9.11 18.23 27.03
C ALA A 45 -9.61 17.14 27.99
N SER A 46 -9.72 15.90 27.52
CA SER A 46 -10.10 14.75 28.35
C SER A 46 -9.13 14.50 29.51
N LEU A 47 -7.81 14.65 29.28
CA LEU A 47 -6.81 14.52 30.35
C LEU A 47 -6.92 15.63 31.40
N CYS A 48 -7.34 16.83 30.99
CA CYS A 48 -7.57 17.98 31.88
C CYS A 48 -8.95 17.98 32.57
N GLY A 49 -9.87 17.09 32.17
CA GLY A 49 -11.26 17.16 32.60
C GLY A 49 -12.07 18.31 31.98
N GLU A 50 -11.61 18.84 30.84
CA GLU A 50 -12.19 19.96 30.11
C GLU A 50 -13.15 19.49 29.01
N ASP A 51 -14.07 20.37 28.58
CA ASP A 51 -14.96 20.10 27.45
C ASP A 51 -14.18 20.22 26.12
N GLY A 52 -13.75 19.08 25.58
CA GLY A 52 -13.01 19.00 24.32
C GLY A 52 -13.77 19.54 23.12
N LEU A 53 -15.10 19.44 23.09
CA LEU A 53 -15.89 20.00 21.99
C LEU A 53 -15.89 21.52 22.06
N ALA A 54 -16.08 22.09 23.25
CA ALA A 54 -16.01 23.52 23.46
C ALA A 54 -14.62 24.09 23.13
N ALA A 55 -13.55 23.39 23.50
CA ALA A 55 -12.18 23.80 23.18
C ALA A 55 -11.91 23.82 21.66
N ILE A 56 -12.34 22.77 20.94
CA ILE A 56 -12.23 22.70 19.48
C ILE A 56 -13.06 23.82 18.82
N GLU A 57 -14.28 24.06 19.29
CA GLU A 57 -15.15 25.12 18.77
C GLU A 57 -14.54 26.51 19.00
N ALA A 58 -14.01 26.78 20.19
CA ALA A 58 -13.36 28.04 20.53
C ALA A 58 -12.14 28.30 19.63
N TRP A 59 -11.25 27.30 19.49
CA TRP A 59 -10.08 27.40 18.62
C TRP A 59 -10.47 27.57 17.15
N SER A 60 -11.45 26.81 16.67
CA SER A 60 -11.91 26.84 15.28
C SER A 60 -12.58 28.15 14.91
N THR A 61 -13.41 28.69 15.79
CA THR A 61 -14.16 29.94 15.56
C THR A 61 -13.20 31.11 15.37
N ARG A 62 -12.16 31.20 16.23
CA ARG A 62 -11.15 32.25 16.13
C ARG A 62 -10.42 32.29 14.78
N HIS A 63 -10.25 31.13 14.16
CA HIS A 63 -9.51 30.98 12.90
C HIS A 63 -10.40 30.83 11.67
N GLY A 64 -11.70 31.17 11.78
CA GLY A 64 -12.64 31.13 10.66
C GLY A 64 -12.99 29.73 10.16
N ARG A 65 -12.85 28.69 11.00
CA ARG A 65 -13.11 27.27 10.66
C ARG A 65 -14.25 26.62 11.47
N GLY A 66 -14.94 27.40 12.32
CA GLY A 66 -15.99 26.96 13.26
C GLY A 66 -17.40 26.83 12.69
N GLU A 67 -17.59 26.37 11.45
CA GLU A 67 -18.94 26.20 10.90
C GLU A 67 -19.69 25.00 11.49
N ASN A 68 -21.02 25.12 11.68
CA ASN A 68 -21.89 24.07 12.22
C ASN A 68 -21.77 22.71 11.51
N ARG A 69 -21.44 22.71 10.20
CA ARG A 69 -21.23 21.47 9.41
C ARG A 69 -20.05 20.62 9.90
N HIS A 70 -19.08 21.19 10.63
CA HIS A 70 -17.92 20.47 11.15
C HIS A 70 -18.15 19.89 12.55
N ARG A 71 -19.25 20.27 13.22
CA ARG A 71 -19.55 19.86 14.61
C ARG A 71 -19.71 18.35 14.78
N GLN A 72 -20.29 17.68 13.78
CA GLN A 72 -20.44 16.22 13.79
C GLN A 72 -19.09 15.52 13.62
N GLN A 73 -18.17 16.10 12.84
CA GLN A 73 -16.80 15.62 12.65
C GLN A 73 -15.97 15.76 13.95
N TYR A 74 -16.10 16.87 14.67
CA TYR A 74 -15.43 17.06 15.97
C TYR A 74 -15.92 16.06 17.02
N ARG A 75 -17.23 15.74 17.02
CA ARG A 75 -17.79 14.71 17.91
C ARG A 75 -17.28 13.30 17.63
N SER A 76 -16.97 12.96 16.37
CA SER A 76 -16.36 11.66 16.08
C SER A 76 -14.93 11.54 16.60
N PHE A 77 -14.18 12.64 16.66
CA PHE A 77 -12.81 12.65 17.17
C PHE A 77 -12.73 12.41 18.68
N LEU A 78 -13.76 12.82 19.43
CA LEU A 78 -13.84 12.63 20.88
C LEU A 78 -14.26 11.21 21.31
N LYS A 79 -14.53 10.30 20.37
CA LYS A 79 -14.93 8.91 20.64
C LYS A 79 -13.79 7.89 20.51
N GLY A 80 -12.59 8.32 20.11
CA GLY A 80 -11.41 7.46 19.96
C GLY A 80 -10.66 7.22 21.27
N ASP A 81 -9.79 6.21 21.28
CA ASP A 81 -8.94 5.91 22.44
C ASP A 81 -7.97 7.07 22.75
N LEU A 82 -7.76 7.32 24.05
CA LEU A 82 -6.94 8.41 24.56
C LEU A 82 -5.45 8.13 24.27
N ASP A 83 -4.85 8.91 23.39
CA ASP A 83 -3.42 8.86 23.10
C ASP A 83 -2.70 10.09 23.71
N THR A 84 -1.86 9.85 24.72
CA THR A 84 -1.05 10.89 25.37
C THR A 84 -0.02 11.50 24.40
N PHE A 85 0.43 10.76 23.38
CA PHE A 85 1.28 11.31 22.32
C PHE A 85 0.53 12.32 21.45
N ALA A 86 -0.77 12.10 21.23
CA ALA A 86 -1.61 13.05 20.51
C ALA A 86 -1.77 14.36 21.33
N ALA A 87 -1.98 14.28 22.65
CA ALA A 87 -2.08 15.46 23.50
C ALA A 87 -0.81 16.35 23.44
N GLN A 88 0.38 15.74 23.45
CA GLN A 88 1.65 16.45 23.32
C GLN A 88 1.76 17.22 21.99
N ALA A 89 1.16 16.71 20.91
CA ALA A 89 1.22 17.34 19.59
C ALA A 89 0.53 18.71 19.58
N PHE A 90 -0.60 18.87 20.28
CA PHE A 90 -1.28 20.17 20.36
C PHE A 90 -0.52 21.18 21.22
N LEU A 91 0.03 20.75 22.37
CA LEU A 91 0.89 21.60 23.20
C LEU A 91 2.11 22.08 22.40
N ASN A 92 2.78 21.18 21.68
CA ASN A 92 3.91 21.55 20.80
C ASN A 92 3.49 22.53 19.69
N PHE A 93 2.31 22.33 19.10
CA PHE A 93 1.79 23.21 18.07
C PHE A 93 1.45 24.61 18.59
N SER A 94 0.99 24.70 19.84
CA SER A 94 0.63 25.98 20.47
C SER A 94 1.83 26.93 20.64
N GLY A 95 3.06 26.41 20.63
CA GLY A 95 4.26 27.19 20.90
C GLY A 95 4.41 27.60 22.37
N VAL A 96 3.56 27.10 23.27
CA VAL A 96 3.71 27.25 24.71
C VAL A 96 4.66 26.16 25.20
N GLU A 97 5.87 26.54 25.63
CA GLU A 97 6.79 25.59 26.26
C GLU A 97 6.44 25.43 27.74
N TRP A 98 6.32 24.17 28.17
CA TRP A 98 6.25 23.77 29.58
C TRP A 98 7.62 23.23 30.00
N ARG A 99 8.31 23.94 30.90
CA ARG A 99 9.59 23.51 31.49
C ARG A 99 9.67 23.97 32.94
N ASN A 100 10.11 23.08 33.84
CA ASN A 100 10.35 23.40 35.26
C ASN A 100 9.15 24.09 35.95
N GLY A 101 7.91 23.64 35.69
CA GLY A 101 6.71 24.20 36.32
C GLY A 101 6.29 25.59 35.84
N ARG A 102 6.81 26.09 34.71
CA ARG A 102 6.46 27.40 34.15
C ARG A 102 6.15 27.35 32.66
N ALA A 103 5.07 28.02 32.27
CA ALA A 103 4.70 28.24 30.88
C ALA A 103 5.42 29.47 30.30
N SER A 104 6.06 29.33 29.14
CA SER A 104 6.63 30.46 28.39
C SER A 104 6.21 30.40 26.91
N VAL A 105 5.95 31.55 26.30
CA VAL A 105 5.56 31.64 24.89
C VAL A 105 6.83 31.81 24.06
N GLN A 106 7.05 30.89 23.12
CA GLN A 106 8.22 30.93 22.24
C GLN A 106 8.12 32.04 21.20
N SER A 107 9.26 32.62 20.82
CA SER A 107 9.29 33.63 19.75
C SER A 107 9.03 32.98 18.38
N ASP A 108 8.42 33.72 17.46
CA ASP A 108 8.16 33.25 16.09
C ASP A 108 9.45 32.87 15.33
N VAL A 109 10.58 33.48 15.69
CA VAL A 109 11.91 33.21 15.11
C VAL A 109 12.38 31.81 15.48
N ASP A 110 12.24 31.42 16.75
CA ASP A 110 12.63 30.08 17.24
C ASP A 110 11.75 28.98 16.62
N ARG A 111 10.46 29.29 16.40
CA ARG A 111 9.51 28.41 15.72
C ARG A 111 9.88 28.20 14.25
N ALA A 112 10.19 29.28 13.54
CA ALA A 112 10.58 29.23 12.13
C ALA A 112 11.88 28.43 11.94
N GLU A 113 12.84 28.60 12.85
CA GLU A 113 14.11 27.87 12.81
C GLU A 113 13.94 26.37 13.10
N ARG A 114 13.15 25.97 14.10
CA ARG A 114 12.83 24.56 14.35
C ARG A 114 12.12 23.90 13.16
N LEU A 115 11.17 24.60 12.54
CA LEU A 115 10.48 24.10 11.35
C LEU A 115 11.45 23.92 10.18
N ARG A 116 12.39 24.85 9.98
CA ARG A 116 13.45 24.74 8.97
C ARG A 116 14.33 23.50 9.23
N LEU A 117 14.84 23.35 10.45
CA LEU A 117 15.70 22.21 10.83
C LEU A 117 14.97 20.87 10.70
N SER A 118 13.67 20.83 11.06
CA SER A 118 12.83 19.64 10.88
C SER A 118 12.65 19.28 9.40
N ARG A 119 12.37 20.28 8.54
CA ARG A 119 12.28 20.08 7.08
C ARG A 119 13.60 19.60 6.49
N GLU A 120 14.73 20.17 6.91
CA GLU A 120 16.07 19.75 6.48
C GLU A 120 16.40 18.32 6.93
N ALA A 121 16.09 17.98 8.18
CA ALA A 121 16.26 16.62 8.70
C ALA A 121 15.40 15.60 7.93
N THR A 122 14.14 15.95 7.64
CA THR A 122 13.21 15.13 6.83
C THR A 122 13.74 14.95 5.40
N ALA A 123 14.20 16.03 4.77
CA ALA A 123 14.77 16.00 3.43
C ALA A 123 16.04 15.13 3.37
N LYS A 124 16.92 15.26 4.36
CA LYS A 124 18.14 14.46 4.48
C LYS A 124 17.82 12.97 4.69
N ALA A 125 16.86 12.65 5.55
CA ALA A 125 16.40 11.28 5.76
C ALA A 125 15.81 10.66 4.48
N LYS A 126 15.03 11.46 3.73
CA LYS A 126 14.50 11.05 2.41
C LYS A 126 15.63 10.78 1.41
N ALA A 127 16.59 11.70 1.28
CA ALA A 127 17.72 11.54 0.36
C ALA A 127 18.55 10.27 0.67
N GLU A 128 18.82 9.99 1.94
CA GLU A 128 19.52 8.76 2.34
C GLU A 128 18.71 7.49 2.04
N ARG A 129 17.39 7.51 2.26
CA ARG A 129 16.50 6.41 1.86
C ARG A 129 16.51 6.19 0.36
N ASP A 130 16.47 7.27 -0.41
CA ASP A 130 16.48 7.20 -1.88
C ASP A 130 17.80 6.65 -2.40
N LYS A 131 18.94 7.09 -1.85
CA LYS A 131 20.28 6.57 -2.19
C LYS A 131 20.41 5.07 -1.91
N LYS A 132 19.89 4.60 -0.76
CA LYS A 132 19.84 3.16 -0.43
C LYS A 132 18.95 2.40 -1.42
N GLY A 133 17.80 2.97 -1.78
CA GLY A 133 16.90 2.43 -2.79
C GLY A 133 17.58 2.27 -4.16
N ASP A 134 18.28 3.29 -4.63
CA ASP A 134 18.98 3.25 -5.92
C ASP A 134 20.10 2.18 -5.93
N ALA A 135 20.81 2.02 -4.80
CA ALA A 135 21.82 0.98 -4.66
C ALA A 135 21.20 -0.42 -4.71
N ALA A 136 20.05 -0.61 -4.05
CA ALA A 136 19.30 -1.87 -4.09
C ALA A 136 18.77 -2.17 -5.50
N ALA A 137 18.20 -1.19 -6.21
CA ALA A 137 17.73 -1.33 -7.59
C ALA A 137 18.88 -1.73 -8.54
N ARG A 138 20.05 -1.07 -8.43
CA ARG A 138 21.25 -1.44 -9.20
C ARG A 138 21.73 -2.86 -8.89
N ALA A 139 21.68 -3.28 -7.63
CA ALA A 139 22.03 -4.64 -7.24
C ALA A 139 21.03 -5.67 -7.84
N ALA A 140 19.74 -5.33 -7.83
CA ALA A 140 18.68 -6.11 -8.46
C ALA A 140 18.92 -6.31 -9.96
N VAL A 141 19.21 -5.24 -10.71
CA VAL A 141 19.53 -5.32 -12.14
C VAL A 141 20.75 -6.21 -12.39
N LYS A 142 21.79 -6.12 -11.56
CA LYS A 142 22.97 -6.99 -11.65
C LYS A 142 22.66 -8.46 -11.39
N LEU A 143 21.72 -8.76 -10.49
CA LEU A 143 21.29 -10.13 -10.21
C LEU A 143 20.51 -10.71 -11.39
N LEU A 144 19.58 -9.94 -11.98
CA LEU A 144 18.86 -10.33 -13.19
C LEU A 144 19.81 -10.62 -14.35
N ALA A 145 20.75 -9.72 -14.62
CA ALA A 145 21.70 -9.86 -15.72
C ALA A 145 22.64 -11.08 -15.58
N LYS A 146 22.81 -11.61 -14.37
CA LYS A 146 23.61 -12.81 -14.08
C LYS A 146 22.76 -14.05 -13.86
N GLY A 147 21.43 -13.93 -13.95
CA GLY A 147 20.50 -15.02 -13.70
C GLY A 147 20.61 -16.11 -14.76
N GLY A 148 20.38 -17.35 -14.32
CA GLY A 148 20.20 -18.48 -15.23
C GLY A 148 18.79 -18.57 -15.81
N ASP A 149 18.49 -19.69 -16.44
CA ASP A 149 17.17 -19.99 -17.03
C ASP A 149 16.05 -20.01 -15.96
N PRO A 150 15.11 -19.05 -15.96
CA PRO A 150 14.04 -18.99 -14.95
C PRO A 150 13.12 -20.23 -14.96
N ALA A 151 13.04 -20.97 -16.08
CA ALA A 151 12.30 -22.21 -16.16
C ALA A 151 12.96 -23.35 -15.36
N SER A 152 14.23 -23.20 -14.98
CA SER A 152 14.93 -24.17 -14.14
C SER A 152 14.57 -24.07 -12.65
N THR A 153 13.88 -23.01 -12.22
CA THR A 153 13.56 -22.79 -10.80
C THR A 153 12.60 -23.86 -10.27
N PRO A 154 12.76 -24.34 -9.02
CA PRO A 154 11.82 -25.29 -8.42
C PRO A 154 10.38 -24.75 -8.35
N TYR A 155 10.23 -23.43 -8.16
CA TYR A 155 8.93 -22.77 -8.16
C TYR A 155 8.23 -22.93 -9.52
N TRP A 156 8.89 -22.52 -10.61
CA TRP A 156 8.26 -22.57 -11.92
C TRP A 156 8.05 -24.01 -12.41
N ARG A 157 9.02 -24.91 -12.19
CA ARG A 157 8.86 -26.33 -12.51
C ARG A 157 7.62 -26.94 -11.84
N LYS A 158 7.36 -26.61 -10.56
CA LYS A 158 6.15 -27.07 -9.86
C LYS A 158 4.89 -26.50 -10.51
N LYS A 159 4.86 -25.20 -10.83
CA LYS A 159 3.71 -24.57 -11.52
C LYS A 159 3.48 -25.21 -12.90
N THR A 160 4.52 -25.43 -13.71
CA THR A 160 4.40 -26.14 -14.99
C THR A 160 3.91 -27.57 -14.84
N ALA A 161 4.41 -28.32 -13.86
CA ALA A 161 3.95 -29.70 -13.61
C ALA A 161 2.48 -29.75 -13.19
N LEU A 162 2.03 -28.83 -12.34
CA LEU A 162 0.62 -28.71 -11.94
C LEU A 162 -0.26 -28.40 -13.16
N ALA A 163 0.12 -27.42 -13.97
CA ALA A 163 -0.63 -27.08 -15.18
C ALA A 163 -0.71 -28.25 -16.16
N ALA A 164 0.40 -28.97 -16.39
CA ALA A 164 0.41 -30.16 -17.24
C ALA A 164 -0.51 -31.27 -16.72
N ALA A 165 -0.57 -31.47 -15.40
CA ALA A 165 -1.50 -32.43 -14.79
C ALA A 165 -2.97 -32.04 -14.98
N GLY A 166 -3.26 -30.74 -15.02
CA GLY A 166 -4.58 -30.18 -15.38
C GLY A 166 -4.85 -30.10 -16.89
N GLY A 167 -3.97 -30.65 -17.73
CA GLY A 167 -4.12 -30.58 -19.20
C GLY A 167 -3.87 -29.20 -19.81
N VAL A 168 -3.26 -28.28 -19.06
CA VAL A 168 -2.95 -26.91 -19.50
C VAL A 168 -1.48 -26.79 -19.89
N GLN A 169 -1.23 -26.25 -21.07
CA GLN A 169 0.11 -25.85 -21.50
C GLN A 169 0.34 -24.36 -21.21
N LEU A 170 1.21 -24.07 -20.25
CA LEU A 170 1.60 -22.69 -19.94
C LEU A 170 2.51 -22.12 -21.05
N PRO A 171 2.36 -20.82 -21.39
CA PRO A 171 3.32 -20.16 -22.26
C PRO A 171 4.74 -20.12 -21.68
N ALA A 172 5.72 -19.81 -22.52
CA ALA A 172 7.10 -19.61 -22.08
C ALA A 172 7.21 -18.38 -21.15
N LEU A 173 8.15 -18.45 -20.22
CA LEU A 173 8.49 -17.31 -19.39
C LEU A 173 9.13 -16.19 -20.22
N SER A 174 8.93 -14.95 -19.77
CA SER A 174 9.58 -13.79 -20.37
C SER A 174 11.09 -13.84 -20.16
N THR A 175 11.85 -13.29 -21.12
CA THR A 175 13.31 -13.35 -21.15
C THR A 175 14.00 -12.41 -20.16
N ASP A 176 13.26 -11.47 -19.58
CA ASP A 176 13.74 -10.54 -18.55
C ASP A 176 13.66 -11.11 -17.12
N LEU A 177 13.13 -12.33 -16.98
CA LEU A 177 13.14 -13.10 -15.74
C LEU A 177 14.45 -13.87 -15.60
N GLY A 178 14.82 -14.20 -14.36
CA GLY A 178 16.05 -14.95 -14.12
C GLY A 178 16.01 -15.85 -12.89
N VAL A 179 17.02 -16.69 -12.76
CA VAL A 179 17.27 -17.46 -11.53
C VAL A 179 18.13 -16.66 -10.57
N GLY A 180 17.71 -16.58 -9.31
CA GLY A 180 18.49 -15.96 -8.25
C GLY A 180 19.46 -16.93 -7.58
N GLY A 181 20.69 -16.48 -7.34
CA GLY A 181 21.64 -17.16 -6.45
C GLY A 181 21.21 -17.07 -4.99
N MET A 182 21.86 -17.83 -4.10
CA MET A 182 21.55 -17.86 -2.65
C MET A 182 21.43 -16.45 -2.06
N PHE A 183 20.19 -15.95 -1.89
CA PHE A 183 19.98 -14.79 -1.04
C PHE A 183 20.23 -15.24 0.40
N ARG A 184 21.04 -14.47 1.13
CA ARG A 184 21.14 -14.60 2.58
C ARG A 184 20.06 -13.71 3.17
N SER A 185 19.03 -14.30 3.81
CA SER A 185 18.20 -13.50 4.71
C SER A 185 19.00 -13.15 5.96
N PHE A 186 18.65 -12.03 6.59
CA PHE A 186 19.05 -11.78 7.98
C PHE A 186 18.24 -12.68 8.92
N ASP A 187 18.83 -12.90 10.09
CA ASP A 187 18.50 -13.91 11.11
C ASP A 187 16.99 -14.16 11.34
N PRO A 188 16.51 -15.42 11.30
CA PRO A 188 17.24 -16.65 10.98
C PRO A 188 17.71 -16.70 9.52
N ARG A 189 18.95 -17.18 9.33
CA ARG A 189 19.57 -17.33 8.00
C ARG A 189 18.84 -18.43 7.21
N ALA A 190 17.81 -18.05 6.46
CA ALA A 190 17.30 -18.86 5.37
C ALA A 190 18.19 -18.63 4.14
N TYR A 191 18.49 -19.70 3.41
CA TYR A 191 19.10 -19.71 2.09
C TYR A 191 18.02 -19.93 1.04
N TRP A 192 18.11 -19.14 -0.01
CA TRP A 192 17.07 -18.96 -1.00
C TRP A 192 17.67 -19.32 -2.34
N SER A 193 18.11 -20.58 -2.44
CA SER A 193 18.71 -21.13 -3.65
C SER A 193 17.64 -21.27 -4.73
N ASP A 194 17.95 -20.85 -5.94
CA ASP A 194 17.16 -21.07 -7.15
C ASP A 194 15.76 -20.44 -7.12
N CYS A 195 15.63 -19.25 -6.53
CA CYS A 195 14.37 -18.50 -6.56
C CYS A 195 14.14 -17.90 -7.96
N LEU A 196 12.87 -17.79 -8.35
CA LEU A 196 12.48 -17.04 -9.54
C LEU A 196 12.61 -15.54 -9.24
N LEU A 197 13.44 -14.84 -10.00
CA LEU A 197 13.59 -13.40 -9.93
C LEU A 197 12.68 -12.73 -10.93
N ILE A 198 11.87 -11.82 -10.41
CA ILE A 198 10.92 -11.04 -11.20
C ILE A 198 11.26 -9.56 -11.01
N PRO A 199 11.58 -8.83 -12.09
CA PRO A 199 11.80 -7.40 -12.02
C PRO A 199 10.56 -6.68 -11.50
N VAL A 200 10.77 -5.73 -10.59
CA VAL A 200 9.74 -4.79 -10.18
C VAL A 200 9.97 -3.51 -10.96
N TYR A 201 9.08 -3.24 -11.91
CA TYR A 201 9.14 -2.07 -12.76
C TYR A 201 8.39 -0.89 -12.17
N LYS A 202 8.83 0.31 -12.57
CA LYS A 202 8.10 1.58 -12.44
C LYS A 202 8.22 2.38 -13.73
N PHE A 203 7.38 3.39 -13.83
CA PHE A 203 7.47 4.40 -14.87
C PHE A 203 8.26 5.62 -14.39
N ASP A 204 9.18 6.09 -15.22
CA ASP A 204 9.79 7.40 -15.05
C ASP A 204 8.84 8.52 -15.51
N ALA A 205 9.28 9.78 -15.42
CA ALA A 205 8.47 10.92 -15.86
C ALA A 205 8.18 10.91 -17.38
N ALA A 206 9.00 10.23 -18.18
CA ALA A 206 8.86 10.08 -19.63
C ALA A 206 8.08 8.81 -20.02
N ARG A 207 7.40 8.17 -19.05
CA ARG A 207 6.61 6.95 -19.24
C ARG A 207 7.45 5.76 -19.73
N GLN A 208 8.75 5.75 -19.43
CA GLN A 208 9.62 4.60 -19.71
C GLN A 208 9.64 3.65 -18.51
N LEU A 209 9.55 2.35 -18.79
CA LEU A 209 9.70 1.32 -17.77
C LEU A 209 11.17 1.22 -17.35
N TYR A 210 11.42 1.24 -16.05
CA TYR A 210 12.73 0.94 -15.48
C TYR A 210 12.57 0.00 -14.29
N VAL A 211 13.59 -0.83 -14.05
CA VAL A 211 13.63 -1.76 -12.92
C VAL A 211 14.02 -0.98 -11.65
N ASP A 212 13.11 -0.91 -10.68
CA ASP A 212 13.33 -0.25 -9.38
C ASP A 212 13.50 -1.27 -8.22
N GLY A 213 13.45 -2.56 -8.54
CA GLY A 213 13.62 -3.62 -7.56
C GLY A 213 13.41 -5.01 -8.12
N LEU A 214 13.29 -5.97 -7.19
CA LEU A 214 13.08 -7.38 -7.46
C LEU A 214 12.07 -7.97 -6.49
N GLU A 215 11.21 -8.82 -7.03
CA GLU A 215 10.49 -9.85 -6.30
C GLU A 215 11.24 -11.18 -6.49
N ALA A 216 11.58 -11.85 -5.40
CA ALA A 216 12.05 -13.22 -5.43
C ALA A 216 10.93 -14.14 -4.99
N ILE A 217 10.55 -15.11 -5.82
CA ILE A 217 9.62 -16.17 -5.46
C ILE A 217 10.39 -17.46 -5.26
N CYS A 218 10.39 -17.94 -4.03
CA CYS A 218 11.21 -19.08 -3.67
C CYS A 218 10.43 -20.40 -3.74
N GLY A 219 11.07 -21.39 -4.35
CA GLY A 219 10.51 -22.73 -4.47
C GLY A 219 10.70 -23.58 -3.21
N ARG A 220 11.71 -23.29 -2.37
CA ARG A 220 11.96 -23.95 -1.08
C ARG A 220 12.64 -22.96 -0.13
N CYS A 221 12.11 -22.78 1.07
CA CYS A 221 12.84 -22.07 2.12
C CYS A 221 13.77 -23.07 2.82
N SER A 222 15.07 -22.79 2.91
CA SER A 222 16.04 -23.74 3.50
C SER A 222 16.01 -23.81 5.04
N ALA A 223 15.00 -23.24 5.70
CA ALA A 223 14.75 -23.58 7.10
C ALA A 223 14.26 -25.04 7.14
N GLU A 224 15.03 -25.91 7.80
CA GLU A 224 14.78 -27.35 7.89
C GLU A 224 13.29 -27.62 8.18
N GLY A 225 12.61 -28.29 7.25
CA GLY A 225 11.23 -28.77 7.43
C GLY A 225 10.11 -28.02 6.70
N SER A 226 10.35 -26.89 6.02
CA SER A 226 9.26 -26.20 5.32
C SER A 226 9.00 -26.73 3.88
N GLN A 227 7.86 -27.39 3.66
CA GLN A 227 7.36 -27.78 2.31
C GLN A 227 6.75 -26.60 1.53
N LEU A 228 6.92 -25.37 2.00
CA LEU A 228 6.30 -24.17 1.46
C LEU A 228 7.02 -23.73 0.16
N THR A 229 6.30 -23.84 -0.96
CA THR A 229 6.69 -23.31 -2.27
C THR A 229 5.89 -22.04 -2.55
N GLY A 230 6.53 -20.96 -2.97
CA GLY A 230 5.85 -19.73 -3.38
C GLY A 230 5.98 -18.53 -2.43
N SER A 231 6.82 -18.63 -1.39
CA SER A 231 7.10 -17.49 -0.52
C SER A 231 7.75 -16.35 -1.32
N LYS A 232 7.12 -15.18 -1.26
CA LYS A 232 7.47 -13.95 -1.97
C LYS A 232 8.28 -13.04 -1.07
N PHE A 233 9.29 -12.40 -1.62
CA PHE A 233 10.19 -11.58 -0.84
C PHE A 233 10.91 -10.53 -1.68
N SER A 234 11.43 -9.50 -1.01
CA SER A 234 12.29 -8.50 -1.64
C SER A 234 13.65 -8.39 -0.97
N PRO A 235 14.70 -8.07 -1.75
CA PRO A 235 15.95 -7.58 -1.19
C PRO A 235 15.72 -6.36 -0.29
N ALA A 236 16.42 -6.30 0.84
CA ALA A 236 16.30 -5.17 1.76
C ALA A 236 16.63 -3.84 1.05
N GLY A 237 15.79 -2.82 1.26
CA GLY A 237 15.98 -1.48 0.69
C GLY A 237 15.36 -1.26 -0.68
N THR A 238 14.81 -2.27 -1.36
CA THR A 238 14.07 -2.04 -2.62
C THR A 238 12.75 -1.32 -2.38
N ARG A 239 12.34 -0.43 -3.30
CA ARG A 239 11.11 0.35 -3.19
C ARG A 239 9.97 -0.29 -3.99
N LYS A 240 9.33 -1.35 -3.46
CA LYS A 240 8.18 -2.01 -4.10
C LYS A 240 6.94 -1.11 -4.26
N GLN A 241 6.78 -0.11 -3.40
CA GLN A 241 5.58 0.75 -3.42
C GLN A 241 5.44 1.44 -4.79
N GLY A 242 4.29 1.27 -5.42
CA GLY A 242 4.01 1.73 -6.79
C GLY A 242 4.68 0.93 -7.90
N GLY A 243 5.43 -0.11 -7.56
CA GLY A 243 6.07 -1.01 -8.50
C GLY A 243 5.17 -2.20 -8.85
N PHE A 244 5.41 -2.78 -10.03
CA PHE A 244 4.64 -3.89 -10.55
C PHE A 244 5.47 -4.68 -11.58
N TYR A 245 5.00 -5.85 -11.96
CA TYR A 245 5.49 -6.54 -13.15
C TYR A 245 4.41 -6.54 -14.24
N PRO A 246 4.64 -5.88 -15.40
CA PRO A 246 3.73 -5.91 -16.53
C PRO A 246 3.87 -7.22 -17.31
N MET A 247 2.75 -7.85 -17.66
CA MET A 247 2.77 -8.97 -18.61
C MET A 247 3.10 -8.51 -20.03
N PRO A 248 3.59 -9.39 -20.93
CA PRO A 248 3.94 -9.00 -22.31
C PRO A 248 2.81 -8.26 -23.02
N GLY A 249 3.14 -7.22 -23.80
CA GLY A 249 2.17 -6.38 -24.50
C GLY A 249 1.38 -5.41 -23.62
N PHE A 250 1.69 -5.31 -22.32
CA PHE A 250 0.97 -4.45 -21.36
C PHE A 250 0.72 -3.02 -21.85
N MET A 251 1.77 -2.33 -22.32
CA MET A 251 1.65 -0.96 -22.80
C MET A 251 0.86 -0.87 -24.10
N ASP A 252 1.10 -1.78 -25.04
CA ASP A 252 0.40 -1.83 -26.33
C ASP A 252 -1.10 -2.04 -26.15
N VAL A 253 -1.50 -2.87 -25.18
CA VAL A 253 -2.93 -3.08 -24.87
C VAL A 253 -3.54 -1.82 -24.28
N LEU A 254 -2.84 -1.11 -23.39
CA LEU A 254 -3.36 0.11 -22.77
C LEU A 254 -3.40 1.30 -23.75
N ASP A 255 -2.47 1.38 -24.70
CA ASP A 255 -2.41 2.46 -25.69
C ASP A 255 -3.27 2.19 -26.93
N GLY A 256 -3.34 0.93 -27.37
CA GLY A 256 -3.89 0.52 -28.65
C GLY A 256 -5.23 -0.20 -28.57
N SER A 257 -5.81 -0.41 -27.38
CA SER A 257 -7.09 -1.10 -27.28
C SER A 257 -8.18 -0.34 -28.04
N PRO A 258 -8.83 -0.95 -29.06
CA PRO A 258 -9.98 -0.35 -29.74
C PRO A 258 -11.19 -0.22 -28.81
N HIS A 259 -11.14 -0.89 -27.67
CA HIS A 259 -12.11 -0.79 -26.60
C HIS A 259 -11.64 0.12 -25.47
N ALA A 260 -10.53 0.86 -25.60
CA ALA A 260 -10.17 1.88 -24.62
C ALA A 260 -11.31 2.93 -24.53
N PRO A 261 -11.71 3.38 -23.33
CA PRO A 261 -11.19 3.04 -22.00
C PRO A 261 -11.79 1.77 -21.34
N TYR A 262 -12.71 1.08 -21.99
CA TYR A 262 -13.45 -0.09 -21.48
C TYR A 262 -12.70 -1.43 -21.44
N SER A 263 -11.44 -1.49 -21.92
CA SER A 263 -10.61 -2.67 -21.70
C SER A 263 -9.99 -2.58 -20.31
N PRO A 264 -10.29 -3.53 -19.39
CA PRO A 264 -9.85 -3.41 -18.02
C PRO A 264 -8.34 -3.60 -17.90
N LEU A 265 -7.78 -2.96 -16.89
CA LEU A 265 -6.46 -3.25 -16.33
C LEU A 265 -6.64 -4.20 -15.16
N PHE A 266 -6.05 -5.39 -15.24
CA PHE A 266 -6.03 -6.35 -14.14
C PHE A 266 -4.80 -6.13 -13.28
N VAL A 267 -5.03 -5.90 -11.98
CA VAL A 267 -4.00 -5.78 -10.95
C VAL A 267 -4.16 -6.93 -9.97
N CYS A 268 -3.20 -7.87 -9.96
CA CYS A 268 -3.26 -9.06 -9.12
C CYS A 268 -2.05 -9.18 -8.18
N GLU A 269 -2.16 -10.04 -7.16
CA GLU A 269 -1.10 -10.22 -6.16
C GLU A 269 0.05 -11.11 -6.63
N GLY A 270 -0.24 -12.16 -7.40
CA GLY A 270 0.73 -13.19 -7.75
C GLY A 270 1.26 -13.05 -9.17
N PHE A 271 2.52 -13.41 -9.37
CA PHE A 271 3.07 -13.57 -10.71
C PHE A 271 2.39 -14.71 -11.47
N ALA A 272 2.17 -15.87 -10.84
CA ALA A 272 1.44 -16.98 -11.46
C ALA A 272 0.00 -16.58 -11.80
N THR A 273 -0.68 -15.83 -10.94
CA THR A 273 -1.99 -15.24 -11.19
C THR A 273 -1.96 -14.30 -12.40
N ALA A 274 -0.98 -13.39 -12.49
CA ALA A 274 -0.81 -12.50 -13.64
C ALA A 274 -0.59 -13.29 -14.93
N PHE A 275 0.21 -14.35 -14.86
CA PHE A 275 0.48 -15.24 -15.98
C PHE A 275 -0.78 -15.96 -16.46
N ALA A 276 -1.56 -16.51 -15.53
CA ALA A 276 -2.84 -17.17 -15.81
C ALA A 276 -3.85 -16.19 -16.43
N LEU A 277 -4.01 -15.00 -15.85
CA LEU A 277 -4.90 -13.96 -16.37
C LEU A 277 -4.50 -13.47 -17.77
N HIS A 278 -3.20 -13.31 -18.03
CA HIS A 278 -2.69 -12.95 -19.35
C HIS A 278 -2.97 -14.06 -20.38
N HIS A 279 -2.77 -15.33 -20.00
CA HIS A 279 -3.09 -16.49 -20.82
C HIS A 279 -4.59 -16.59 -21.12
N LEU A 280 -5.43 -16.52 -20.07
CA LEU A 280 -6.89 -16.57 -20.18
C LEU A 280 -7.46 -15.41 -21.00
N SER A 281 -6.87 -14.22 -20.91
CA SER A 281 -7.25 -13.07 -21.74
C SER A 281 -6.68 -13.10 -23.17
N ARG A 282 -5.80 -14.07 -23.50
CA ARG A 282 -5.06 -14.15 -24.77
C ARG A 282 -4.28 -12.85 -25.07
N GLY A 283 -3.74 -12.23 -24.03
CA GLY A 283 -3.02 -10.96 -24.14
C GLY A 283 -3.88 -9.76 -24.59
N LYS A 284 -5.21 -9.85 -24.57
CA LYS A 284 -6.12 -8.75 -24.96
C LYS A 284 -6.44 -7.78 -23.82
N VAL A 285 -6.03 -8.12 -22.60
CA VAL A 285 -6.25 -7.36 -21.38
C VAL A 285 -4.90 -7.04 -20.79
N ALA A 286 -4.72 -5.80 -20.33
CA ALA A 286 -3.50 -5.40 -19.66
C ALA A 286 -3.48 -6.04 -18.27
N VAL A 287 -2.43 -6.79 -17.96
CA VAL A 287 -2.29 -7.50 -16.68
C VAL A 287 -0.96 -7.14 -16.04
N CYS A 288 -0.98 -6.82 -14.75
CA CYS A 288 0.24 -6.67 -13.96
C CYS A 288 0.14 -7.32 -12.58
N ALA A 289 1.27 -7.82 -12.10
CA ALA A 289 1.42 -8.28 -10.72
C ALA A 289 1.92 -7.14 -9.83
N ALA A 290 1.16 -6.79 -8.78
CA ALA A 290 1.56 -5.83 -7.75
C ALA A 290 2.27 -6.50 -6.55
N PHE A 291 2.42 -7.84 -6.59
CA PHE A 291 3.14 -8.68 -5.62
C PHE A 291 2.56 -8.76 -4.20
N SER A 292 1.62 -7.89 -3.84
CA SER A 292 0.92 -7.87 -2.56
C SER A 292 -0.36 -7.04 -2.66
N ILE A 293 -1.40 -7.42 -1.91
CA ILE A 293 -2.62 -6.61 -1.78
C ILE A 293 -2.35 -5.19 -1.30
N ALA A 294 -1.43 -5.01 -0.35
CA ALA A 294 -1.03 -3.69 0.16
C ALA A 294 -0.38 -2.82 -0.94
N GLY A 295 0.12 -3.45 -2.00
CA GLY A 295 0.69 -2.77 -3.16
C GLY A 295 -0.35 -2.17 -4.11
N PHE A 296 -1.61 -2.67 -4.11
CA PHE A 296 -2.62 -2.35 -5.13
C PHE A 296 -2.84 -0.85 -5.27
N GLY A 297 -3.13 -0.13 -4.18
CA GLY A 297 -3.42 1.29 -4.24
C GLY A 297 -2.25 2.11 -4.81
N SER A 298 -1.02 1.82 -4.37
CA SER A 298 0.16 2.51 -4.86
C SER A 298 0.50 2.17 -6.33
N CYS A 299 0.28 0.92 -6.74
CA CYS A 299 0.44 0.46 -8.12
C CYS A 299 -0.56 1.17 -9.03
N VAL A 300 -1.85 1.14 -8.69
CA VAL A 300 -2.92 1.81 -9.43
C VAL A 300 -2.67 3.31 -9.52
N ALA A 301 -2.29 3.96 -8.41
CA ALA A 301 -1.95 5.39 -8.43
C ALA A 301 -0.78 5.70 -9.38
N SER A 302 0.21 4.80 -9.48
CA SER A 302 1.35 4.97 -10.39
C SER A 302 0.95 4.79 -11.85
N LEU A 303 0.06 3.84 -12.15
CA LEU A 303 -0.44 3.56 -13.49
C LEU A 303 -1.40 4.66 -14.00
N ARG A 304 -2.30 5.15 -13.15
CA ARG A 304 -3.28 6.20 -13.49
C ARG A 304 -2.67 7.55 -13.84
N ARG A 305 -1.39 7.78 -13.53
CA ARG A 305 -0.66 8.96 -14.02
C ARG A 305 -0.57 9.02 -15.54
N PHE A 306 -0.59 7.87 -16.20
CA PHE A 306 -0.45 7.76 -17.66
C PHE A 306 -1.75 7.31 -18.34
N TRP A 307 -2.58 6.54 -17.63
CA TRP A 307 -3.91 6.14 -18.10
C TRP A 307 -4.97 6.48 -17.04
N PRO A 308 -5.38 7.75 -16.93
CA PRO A 308 -6.30 8.19 -15.87
C PRO A 308 -7.67 7.53 -15.95
N ASP A 309 -8.16 7.26 -17.17
CA ASP A 309 -9.51 6.74 -17.43
C ASP A 309 -9.57 5.21 -17.51
N VAL A 310 -8.45 4.51 -17.26
CA VAL A 310 -8.43 3.04 -17.36
C VAL A 310 -9.38 2.42 -16.34
N GLU A 311 -10.22 1.49 -16.80
CA GLU A 311 -11.03 0.67 -15.91
C GLU A 311 -10.09 -0.25 -15.11
N VAL A 312 -10.04 -0.07 -13.79
CA VAL A 312 -9.17 -0.88 -12.91
C VAL A 312 -9.99 -2.02 -12.32
N MET A 313 -9.49 -3.24 -12.50
CA MET A 313 -10.03 -4.43 -11.84
C MET A 313 -8.95 -5.04 -10.94
N LEU A 314 -9.22 -5.01 -9.64
CA LEU A 314 -8.41 -5.67 -8.63
C LEU A 314 -8.75 -7.16 -8.65
N VAL A 315 -7.74 -8.01 -8.78
CA VAL A 315 -7.92 -9.46 -8.87
C VAL A 315 -7.20 -10.12 -7.69
N PRO A 316 -7.82 -10.12 -6.50
CA PRO A 316 -7.27 -10.74 -5.30
C PRO A 316 -7.42 -12.26 -5.33
N ASP A 317 -6.69 -12.93 -4.44
CA ASP A 317 -6.94 -14.34 -4.12
C ASP A 317 -8.22 -14.44 -3.26
N ALA A 318 -8.86 -15.63 -3.24
CA ALA A 318 -10.04 -15.86 -2.41
C ALA A 318 -9.72 -15.74 -0.91
N GLY A 319 -10.70 -15.27 -0.12
CA GLY A 319 -10.58 -15.14 1.34
C GLY A 319 -10.20 -13.73 1.79
N GLU A 320 -9.20 -13.61 2.66
CA GLU A 320 -8.84 -12.32 3.29
C GLU A 320 -8.31 -11.30 2.27
N ALA A 321 -7.57 -11.75 1.25
CA ALA A 321 -7.12 -10.90 0.15
C ALA A 321 -8.29 -10.22 -0.57
N TYR A 322 -9.37 -10.96 -0.83
CA TYR A 322 -10.59 -10.41 -1.40
C TYR A 322 -11.24 -9.36 -0.49
N ARG A 323 -11.36 -9.65 0.81
CA ARG A 323 -11.89 -8.68 1.79
C ARG A 323 -11.11 -7.37 1.79
N LEU A 324 -9.78 -7.45 1.77
CA LEU A 324 -8.89 -6.29 1.74
C LEU A 324 -8.99 -5.52 0.42
N ALA A 325 -9.09 -6.22 -0.71
CA ALA A 325 -9.30 -5.59 -2.02
C ALA A 325 -10.66 -4.87 -2.09
N HIS A 326 -11.72 -5.51 -1.59
CA HIS A 326 -13.06 -4.94 -1.50
C HIS A 326 -13.06 -3.67 -0.65
N LYS A 327 -12.42 -3.73 0.53
CA LYS A 327 -12.22 -2.57 1.40
C LYS A 327 -11.46 -1.44 0.69
N ALA A 328 -10.42 -1.77 -0.06
CA ALA A 328 -9.63 -0.81 -0.81
C ALA A 328 -10.42 -0.21 -2.00
N ALA A 329 -11.31 -0.95 -2.65
CA ALA A 329 -12.10 -0.43 -3.76
C ALA A 329 -13.26 0.46 -3.28
N TYR A 330 -14.00 0.01 -2.26
CA TYR A 330 -15.31 0.58 -1.91
C TYR A 330 -15.34 1.28 -0.54
N GLY A 331 -14.28 1.16 0.26
CA GLY A 331 -14.21 1.71 1.61
C GLY A 331 -14.83 0.79 2.66
N ASP A 332 -14.83 1.28 3.91
CA ASP A 332 -15.44 0.63 5.08
C ASP A 332 -15.88 1.72 6.06
N ASP A 333 -17.17 1.73 6.39
CA ASP A 333 -17.77 2.71 7.30
C ASP A 333 -17.21 2.62 8.72
N ARG A 334 -16.66 1.46 9.11
CA ARG A 334 -16.10 1.23 10.46
C ARG A 334 -14.63 1.61 10.55
N GLU A 335 -13.91 1.54 9.45
CA GLU A 335 -12.48 1.82 9.38
C GLU A 335 -12.15 2.59 8.10
N PRO A 336 -12.09 3.93 8.16
CA PRO A 336 -11.80 4.75 6.99
C PRO A 336 -10.39 4.45 6.48
N VAL A 337 -10.32 3.70 5.38
CA VAL A 337 -9.08 3.38 4.66
C VAL A 337 -9.01 4.17 3.35
N PRO A 338 -7.81 4.54 2.88
CA PRO A 338 -7.66 5.11 1.55
C PRO A 338 -8.25 4.18 0.49
N THR A 339 -9.24 4.68 -0.26
CA THR A 339 -9.87 3.92 -1.34
C THR A 339 -9.13 4.09 -2.66
N ILE A 340 -9.41 3.20 -3.61
CA ILE A 340 -8.95 3.24 -5.00
C ILE A 340 -10.17 3.61 -5.84
N PRO A 341 -10.44 4.91 -6.08
CA PRO A 341 -11.71 5.34 -6.66
C PRO A 341 -11.97 4.70 -8.01
N GLY A 342 -13.20 4.22 -8.26
CA GLY A 342 -13.60 3.63 -9.54
C GLY A 342 -12.94 2.29 -9.88
N ALA A 343 -12.26 1.64 -8.92
CA ALA A 343 -11.82 0.26 -9.09
C ALA A 343 -13.00 -0.71 -8.85
N SER A 344 -13.00 -1.82 -9.59
CA SER A 344 -13.87 -2.98 -9.34
C SER A 344 -13.04 -4.13 -8.78
N VAL A 345 -13.68 -5.05 -8.05
CA VAL A 345 -13.01 -6.25 -7.52
C VAL A 345 -13.55 -7.49 -8.20
N VAL A 346 -12.66 -8.28 -8.80
CA VAL A 346 -13.00 -9.56 -9.42
C VAL A 346 -13.13 -10.59 -8.29
N SER A 347 -14.37 -10.98 -7.99
CA SER A 347 -14.68 -12.00 -6.99
C SER A 347 -14.91 -13.37 -7.60
N PHE A 348 -14.66 -14.41 -6.81
CA PHE A 348 -15.15 -15.76 -7.08
C PHE A 348 -16.59 -15.97 -6.58
N ASP A 349 -17.13 -15.04 -5.78
CA ASP A 349 -18.48 -15.10 -5.23
C ASP A 349 -19.53 -15.10 -6.35
N GLY A 350 -20.58 -15.91 -6.18
CA GLY A 350 -21.70 -15.96 -7.13
C GLY A 350 -21.37 -16.60 -8.48
N LEU A 351 -20.20 -17.22 -8.64
CA LEU A 351 -19.86 -18.00 -9.83
C LEU A 351 -20.68 -19.30 -9.88
N ASN A 352 -21.31 -19.55 -11.03
CA ASN A 352 -22.22 -20.67 -11.20
C ASN A 352 -21.50 -22.02 -11.09
N ARG A 353 -21.90 -22.85 -10.11
CA ARG A 353 -21.30 -24.16 -9.80
C ARG A 353 -19.80 -24.09 -9.53
N PHE A 354 -19.37 -23.02 -8.86
CA PHE A 354 -17.98 -22.85 -8.46
C PHE A 354 -17.95 -22.41 -6.99
N GLU A 355 -17.36 -23.23 -6.14
CA GLU A 355 -17.22 -22.94 -4.71
C GLU A 355 -15.73 -22.72 -4.42
N PRO A 356 -15.29 -21.46 -4.21
CA PRO A 356 -13.88 -21.18 -4.03
C PRO A 356 -13.41 -21.69 -2.66
N ARG A 357 -12.33 -22.47 -2.65
CA ARG A 357 -11.58 -22.73 -1.42
C ARG A 357 -10.79 -21.50 -0.99
N ASP A 358 -10.44 -21.43 0.29
CA ASP A 358 -9.61 -20.34 0.82
C ASP A 358 -8.24 -20.28 0.11
N ASN A 359 -7.75 -19.06 -0.14
CA ASN A 359 -6.50 -18.78 -0.89
C ASN A 359 -6.48 -19.33 -2.33
N LEU A 360 -7.62 -19.61 -2.94
CA LEU A 360 -7.71 -19.93 -4.36
C LEU A 360 -7.31 -18.71 -5.20
N ASP A 361 -6.41 -18.91 -6.16
CA ASP A 361 -6.00 -17.90 -7.15
C ASP A 361 -6.42 -18.30 -8.58
N TRP A 362 -6.32 -17.37 -9.54
CA TRP A 362 -6.65 -17.67 -10.96
C TRP A 362 -5.70 -18.64 -11.64
N PHE A 363 -4.50 -18.89 -11.09
CA PHE A 363 -3.65 -19.95 -11.58
C PHE A 363 -4.23 -21.31 -11.20
N ASP A 364 -4.68 -21.46 -9.95
CA ASP A 364 -5.34 -22.68 -9.47
C ASP A 364 -6.62 -22.95 -10.28
N VAL A 365 -7.46 -21.93 -10.52
CA VAL A 365 -8.65 -22.08 -11.39
C VAL A 365 -8.27 -22.53 -12.80
N LEU A 366 -7.24 -21.94 -13.40
CA LEU A 366 -6.77 -22.37 -14.72
C LEU A 366 -6.39 -23.86 -14.74
N VAL A 367 -5.69 -24.33 -13.71
CA VAL A 367 -5.19 -25.72 -13.63
C VAL A 367 -6.30 -26.71 -13.28
N GLU A 368 -7.18 -26.37 -12.34
CA GLU A 368 -8.22 -27.26 -11.83
C GLU A 368 -9.40 -27.37 -12.81
N GLU A 369 -9.79 -26.27 -13.46
CA GLU A 369 -10.96 -26.22 -14.35
C GLU A 369 -10.59 -26.37 -15.84
N GLY A 370 -9.32 -26.20 -16.19
CA GLY A 370 -8.86 -26.11 -17.58
C GLY A 370 -9.19 -24.78 -18.25
N GLU A 371 -8.58 -24.53 -19.42
CA GLU A 371 -8.59 -23.20 -20.04
C GLU A 371 -10.00 -22.68 -20.40
N ASP A 372 -10.84 -23.51 -21.01
CA ASP A 372 -12.14 -23.06 -21.52
C ASP A 372 -13.09 -22.68 -20.40
N ARG A 373 -13.16 -23.50 -19.34
CA ARG A 373 -14.00 -23.25 -18.18
C ARG A 373 -13.45 -22.09 -17.34
N ALA A 374 -12.14 -22.02 -17.11
CA ALA A 374 -11.51 -20.89 -16.42
C ALA A 374 -11.76 -19.56 -17.16
N ARG A 375 -11.77 -19.57 -18.51
CA ARG A 375 -12.11 -18.40 -19.33
C ARG A 375 -13.59 -18.01 -19.20
N GLU A 376 -14.49 -18.98 -19.12
CA GLU A 376 -15.91 -18.73 -18.86
C GLU A 376 -16.11 -18.08 -17.48
N LEU A 377 -15.51 -18.66 -16.44
CA LEU A 377 -15.56 -18.14 -15.07
C LEU A 377 -14.99 -16.72 -14.98
N LEU A 378 -13.84 -16.45 -15.62
CA LEU A 378 -13.24 -15.12 -15.64
C LEU A 378 -14.16 -14.08 -16.29
N ARG A 379 -14.83 -14.42 -17.39
CA ARG A 379 -15.80 -13.52 -18.03
C ARG A 379 -16.97 -13.21 -17.13
N TYR A 380 -17.48 -14.21 -16.41
CA TYR A 380 -18.57 -14.00 -15.46
C TYR A 380 -18.12 -13.13 -14.28
N ALA A 381 -16.98 -13.44 -13.67
CA ALA A 381 -16.42 -12.68 -12.55
C ALA A 381 -16.18 -11.20 -12.93
N VAL A 382 -15.63 -10.95 -14.11
CA VAL A 382 -15.45 -9.59 -14.67
C VAL A 382 -16.80 -8.87 -14.87
N ARG A 383 -17.82 -9.59 -15.36
CA ARG A 383 -19.17 -9.02 -15.52
C ARG A 383 -19.78 -8.68 -14.17
N HIS A 384 -19.63 -9.56 -13.19
CA HIS A 384 -20.12 -9.35 -11.83
C HIS A 384 -19.46 -8.14 -11.17
N ALA A 385 -18.12 -8.05 -11.24
CA ALA A 385 -17.34 -6.94 -10.72
C ALA A 385 -17.75 -5.57 -11.28
N ARG A 386 -18.22 -5.53 -12.54
CA ARG A 386 -18.76 -4.31 -13.16
C ARG A 386 -20.15 -3.94 -12.66
N LEU A 387 -20.97 -4.95 -12.32
CA LEU A 387 -22.31 -4.72 -11.77
C LEU A 387 -22.26 -4.26 -10.31
N GLU A 388 -21.36 -4.80 -9.50
CA GLU A 388 -21.17 -4.38 -8.10
C GLU A 388 -20.68 -2.94 -7.95
N ARG A 389 -20.05 -2.38 -8.98
CA ARG A 389 -19.64 -0.96 -9.02
C ARG A 389 -20.84 -0.01 -9.17
N GLY A 390 -21.98 -0.51 -9.65
CA GLY A 390 -23.13 0.26 -10.15
C GLY A 390 -24.17 0.62 -9.10
#